data_AF-A0A0P0VTT9-F1
#
_entry.id   AF-A0A0P0VTT9-F1
#
_cell.length_a   1.000
_cell.length_b   1.000
_cell.length_c   1.000
_cell.angle_alpha   90.00
_cell.angle_beta   90.00
_cell.angle_gamma   90.00
#
_symmetry.space_group_name_H-M   'P 1'
#
loop_
_entity.id
_entity.type
_entity.pdbx_description
1 polymer ?
#
loop_
_entity_poly.entity_id
_entity_poly.type
_entity_poly.pdbx_seq_one_letter_code
_entity_poly.pdbx_strand_id
1 'polypeptide(L)'
;MPMAFSGMFSGRVDKEYFVYKAGSGTESPSLRRIPTHDPRYNRGEDIGIIRCGDHGQFFLAALLFTSCNIREFTLHLYSSASDQWTMKSVPLDPSCNLERVDSKYYPALPHKTIQLGGSLLGWVDLWKGILICDVLADHPVVRFIRLPELMPGNYCHDSPHMIRDVHCMGGVIKFIEMEHFLIPTVEPTQEPTQGRRRPGEEANILYDWDLEPPCKEDAPDPDIWLKSFVGWRTVIWDRMVYGNCWNKVCKASYDEIMVPDPSHYEMLSELGDGSAGNLVLMNLSTDSPTLSIGGDNVVHMSSIVKLDRGRSVMMALNLQRKTVEALALYGPERKTCHPYRPCTLSKYLKISPGSFRDWKVNDLPRAISKPVPQPISMRPWRTDLGGSRHQRRAAPY
;
A
#
# COMPACT_ATOMS: atom_id res chain seq x y z
N MET A 1 20.53 -2.30 -1.66
CA MET A 1 19.61 -2.32 -2.83
C MET A 1 19.62 -0.93 -3.45
N PRO A 2 19.56 -0.75 -4.78
CA PRO A 2 19.33 0.57 -5.35
C PRO A 2 17.89 0.97 -5.04
N MET A 3 17.61 2.25 -4.90
CA MET A 3 16.25 2.75 -4.78
C MET A 3 15.98 3.71 -5.93
N ALA A 4 14.90 3.49 -6.66
CA ALA A 4 14.42 4.42 -7.66
C ALA A 4 13.49 5.43 -6.99
N PHE A 5 13.66 6.69 -7.37
CA PHE A 5 12.83 7.79 -6.95
C PHE A 5 12.44 8.59 -8.18
N SER A 6 11.24 9.16 -8.16
CA SER A 6 10.81 10.16 -9.13
C SER A 6 10.53 11.46 -8.41
N GLY A 7 10.96 12.58 -8.98
CA GLY A 7 10.64 13.91 -8.47
C GLY A 7 10.22 14.84 -9.61
N MET A 8 9.36 15.80 -9.28
CA MET A 8 9.17 16.99 -10.12
C MET A 8 10.06 18.09 -9.55
N PHE A 9 11.03 18.55 -10.33
CA PHE A 9 11.93 19.63 -9.94
C PHE A 9 11.47 20.94 -10.59
N SER A 10 11.55 22.03 -9.82
CA SER A 10 11.00 23.37 -10.11
C SER A 10 11.00 23.78 -11.59
N GLY A 11 9.81 24.02 -12.15
CA GLY A 11 9.62 24.63 -13.48
C GLY A 11 9.49 23.66 -14.66
N ARG A 12 9.69 22.35 -14.47
CA ARG A 12 9.43 21.33 -15.50
C ARG A 12 8.11 20.61 -15.25
N VAL A 13 7.39 20.30 -16.33
CA VAL A 13 6.17 19.46 -16.31
C VAL A 13 6.53 17.97 -16.22
N ASP A 14 7.72 17.60 -16.71
CA ASP A 14 8.19 16.22 -16.76
C ASP A 14 8.82 15.78 -15.44
N LYS A 15 8.47 14.58 -14.99
CA LYS A 15 9.17 13.93 -13.87
C LYS A 15 10.55 13.46 -14.30
N GLU A 16 11.50 13.67 -13.41
CA GLU A 16 12.85 13.14 -13.51
C GLU A 16 12.99 11.92 -12.60
N TYR A 17 13.64 10.89 -13.13
CA TYR A 17 13.86 9.63 -12.43
C TYR A 17 15.32 9.53 -11.99
N PHE A 18 15.53 9.07 -10.76
CA PHE A 18 16.85 8.89 -10.17
C PHE A 18 16.94 7.51 -9.55
N VAL A 19 18.10 6.87 -9.68
CA VAL A 19 18.46 5.70 -8.90
C VAL A 19 19.56 6.07 -7.93
N TYR A 20 19.27 5.84 -6.66
CA TYR A 20 20.25 5.92 -5.58
C TYR A 20 20.85 4.53 -5.35
N LYS A 21 22.17 4.43 -5.36
CA LYS A 21 22.91 3.28 -4.85
C LYS A 21 23.49 3.66 -3.50
N ALA A 22 23.09 2.94 -2.44
CA ALA A 22 23.75 3.05 -1.16
C ALA A 22 25.21 2.59 -1.28
N GLY A 23 26.13 3.33 -0.67
CA GLY A 23 27.53 2.94 -0.59
C GLY A 23 27.71 1.69 0.28
N SER A 24 28.73 0.88 0.00
CA SER A 24 29.07 -0.29 0.79
C SER A 24 30.58 -0.41 0.95
N GLY A 25 31.06 -0.47 2.20
CA GLY A 25 32.49 -0.60 2.51
C GLY A 25 33.30 0.57 1.96
N THR A 26 33.94 0.35 0.81
CA THR A 26 34.77 1.32 0.08
C THR A 26 34.01 2.10 -1.00
N GLU A 27 32.83 1.63 -1.43
CA GLU A 27 32.05 2.32 -2.46
C GLU A 27 31.28 3.50 -1.86
N SER A 28 31.47 4.69 -2.43
CA SER A 28 30.66 5.87 -2.11
C SER A 28 29.21 5.70 -2.59
N PRO A 29 28.23 6.25 -1.86
CA PRO A 29 26.86 6.33 -2.35
C PRO A 29 26.82 7.14 -3.65
N SER A 30 25.94 6.77 -4.57
CA SER A 30 25.77 7.48 -5.84
C SER A 30 24.29 7.75 -6.12
N LEU A 31 24.03 8.86 -6.80
CA LEU A 31 22.71 9.23 -7.30
C LEU A 31 22.83 9.46 -8.80
N ARG A 32 22.15 8.64 -9.60
CA ARG A 32 22.19 8.69 -11.06
C ARG A 32 20.83 9.11 -11.58
N ARG A 33 20.81 10.14 -12.43
CA ARG A 33 19.61 10.47 -13.23
C ARG A 33 19.46 9.46 -14.36
N ILE A 34 18.23 8.99 -14.57
CA ILE A 34 17.87 8.09 -15.65
C ILE A 34 17.23 8.93 -16.77
N PRO A 35 17.51 8.63 -18.06
CA PRO A 35 16.84 9.29 -19.16
C PRO A 35 15.31 9.11 -19.06
N THR A 36 14.55 10.21 -19.13
CA THR A 36 13.09 10.14 -19.25
C THR A 36 12.74 9.73 -20.69
N HIS A 37 12.18 8.53 -20.87
CA HIS A 37 11.93 7.99 -22.20
C HIS A 37 10.58 8.41 -22.80
N ASP A 38 9.53 8.47 -21.99
CA ASP A 38 8.16 8.73 -22.46
C ASP A 38 7.46 9.77 -21.58
N PRO A 39 7.01 10.91 -22.12
CA PRO A 39 6.24 11.91 -21.37
C PRO A 39 4.92 11.37 -20.80
N ARG A 40 4.35 10.33 -21.42
CA ARG A 40 3.15 9.64 -20.91
C ARG A 40 3.45 8.92 -19.59
N TYR A 41 4.71 8.62 -19.32
CA TYR A 41 5.14 7.94 -18.12
C TYR A 41 5.56 8.94 -17.03
N ASN A 42 4.58 9.38 -16.26
CA ASN A 42 4.73 10.43 -15.25
C ASN A 42 4.54 9.92 -13.81
N ARG A 43 4.88 8.66 -13.49
CA ARG A 43 4.95 8.14 -12.10
C ARG A 43 6.13 7.18 -11.94
N GLY A 44 6.81 7.25 -10.79
CA GLY A 44 7.91 6.33 -10.46
C GLY A 44 7.53 5.19 -9.54
N GLU A 45 6.30 5.18 -9.05
CA GLU A 45 5.81 4.19 -8.07
C GLU A 45 5.52 2.82 -8.72
N ASP A 46 5.34 2.84 -10.03
CA ASP A 46 5.06 1.73 -10.92
C ASP A 46 6.30 1.26 -11.72
N ILE A 47 7.48 1.80 -11.43
CA ILE A 47 8.76 1.29 -11.93
C ILE A 47 9.25 0.16 -11.02
N GLY A 48 9.41 -1.03 -11.57
CA GLY A 48 10.11 -2.13 -10.91
C GLY A 48 11.62 -2.03 -11.12
N ILE A 49 12.39 -2.50 -10.14
CA ILE A 49 13.86 -2.56 -10.22
C ILE A 49 14.30 -4.01 -10.10
N ILE A 50 15.13 -4.47 -11.04
CA ILE A 50 15.80 -5.77 -10.96
C ILE A 50 17.30 -5.54 -10.86
N ARG A 51 17.97 -6.24 -9.94
CA ARG A 51 19.43 -6.35 -9.94
C ARG A 51 19.85 -7.59 -10.70
N CYS A 52 20.86 -7.45 -11.56
CA CYS A 52 21.48 -8.56 -12.26
C CYS A 52 22.98 -8.61 -11.92
N GLY A 53 23.42 -9.76 -11.40
CA GLY A 53 24.82 -10.04 -11.10
C GLY A 53 25.47 -9.18 -10.01
N ASP A 54 26.75 -9.47 -9.77
CA ASP A 54 27.54 -8.87 -8.67
C ASP A 54 28.09 -7.48 -9.02
N HIS A 55 28.15 -7.13 -10.31
CA HIS A 55 28.72 -5.86 -10.79
C HIS A 55 27.78 -4.66 -10.61
N GLY A 56 26.70 -4.80 -9.86
CA GLY A 56 25.77 -3.71 -9.56
C GLY A 56 24.92 -3.26 -10.75
N GLN A 57 24.89 -4.04 -11.84
CA GLN A 57 24.00 -3.80 -12.96
C GLN A 57 22.55 -3.97 -12.50
N PHE A 58 21.70 -3.10 -13.00
CA PHE A 58 20.27 -3.11 -12.75
C PHE A 58 19.48 -2.80 -14.00
N PHE A 59 18.22 -3.25 -13.98
CA PHE A 59 17.19 -2.92 -14.93
C PHE A 59 16.06 -2.17 -14.24
N LEU A 60 15.41 -1.29 -14.99
CA LEU A 60 14.15 -0.68 -14.58
C LEU A 60 13.08 -1.13 -15.55
N ALA A 61 11.92 -1.52 -15.04
CA ALA A 61 10.83 -2.00 -15.86
C ALA A 61 9.53 -1.26 -15.53
N ALA A 62 8.82 -0.83 -16.57
CA ALA A 62 7.47 -0.29 -16.50
C ALA A 62 6.56 -1.07 -17.43
N LEU A 63 5.32 -1.35 -16.99
CA LEU A 63 4.32 -2.07 -17.76
C LEU A 63 3.12 -1.15 -18.02
N LEU A 64 2.84 -0.87 -19.29
CA LEU A 64 1.78 0.04 -19.71
C LEU A 64 0.69 -0.73 -20.45
N PHE A 65 -0.57 -0.38 -20.22
CA PHE A 65 -1.67 -0.85 -21.04
C PHE A 65 -1.60 -0.21 -22.43
N THR A 66 -1.81 -1.01 -23.48
CA THR A 66 -2.07 -0.43 -24.79
C THR A 66 -3.49 0.14 -24.79
N SER A 67 -3.67 1.39 -25.23
CA SER A 67 -4.96 2.10 -25.16
C SER A 67 -6.10 1.42 -25.94
N CYS A 68 -5.79 0.40 -26.75
CA CYS A 68 -6.73 -0.25 -27.65
C CYS A 68 -7.00 -1.72 -27.29
N ASN A 69 -6.23 -2.33 -26.38
CA ASN A 69 -6.33 -3.76 -26.11
C ASN A 69 -5.94 -4.11 -24.65
N ILE A 70 -6.90 -4.55 -23.85
CA ILE A 70 -6.67 -5.01 -22.46
C ILE A 70 -5.87 -6.33 -22.36
N ARG A 71 -5.66 -7.03 -23.48
CA ARG A 71 -4.86 -8.26 -23.56
C ARG A 71 -3.44 -8.02 -24.08
N GLU A 72 -3.03 -6.77 -24.27
CA GLU A 72 -1.70 -6.41 -24.76
C GLU A 72 -1.12 -5.23 -23.98
N PHE A 73 0.13 -5.39 -23.58
CA PHE A 73 0.89 -4.43 -22.78
C PHE A 73 2.16 -4.01 -23.52
N THR A 74 2.65 -2.81 -23.20
CA THR A 74 3.99 -2.38 -23.60
C THR A 74 4.90 -2.45 -22.38
N LEU A 75 5.91 -3.31 -22.43
CA LEU A 75 6.99 -3.37 -21.46
C LEU A 75 8.11 -2.42 -21.87
N HIS A 76 8.42 -1.45 -21.01
CA HIS A 76 9.55 -0.56 -21.16
C HIS A 76 10.66 -1.01 -20.21
N LEU A 77 11.85 -1.27 -20.76
CA LEU A 77 12.98 -1.80 -20.01
C LEU A 77 14.21 -0.91 -20.19
N TYR A 78 14.66 -0.28 -19.11
CA TYR A 78 15.95 0.41 -19.05
C TYR A 78 17.04 -0.55 -18.61
N SER A 79 18.18 -0.54 -19.30
CA SER A 79 19.39 -1.24 -18.88
C SER A 79 20.46 -0.24 -18.43
N SER A 80 20.97 -0.41 -17.20
CA SER A 80 22.09 0.39 -16.70
C SER A 80 23.41 0.14 -17.43
N ALA A 81 23.55 -1.01 -18.11
CA ALA A 81 24.75 -1.40 -18.84
C ALA A 81 24.86 -0.70 -20.20
N SER A 82 23.74 -0.62 -20.95
CA SER A 82 23.69 0.11 -22.22
C SER A 82 23.27 1.58 -22.05
N ASP A 83 22.74 1.95 -20.88
CA ASP A 83 22.12 3.26 -20.62
C ASP A 83 20.99 3.61 -21.59
N GLN A 84 20.25 2.60 -22.04
CA GLN A 84 19.16 2.75 -23.01
C GLN A 84 17.87 2.11 -22.51
N TRP A 85 16.76 2.68 -22.97
CA TRP A 85 15.44 2.08 -22.87
C TRP A 85 15.15 1.23 -24.11
N THR A 86 14.46 0.12 -23.90
CA THR A 86 13.91 -0.74 -24.95
C THR A 86 12.43 -0.94 -24.70
N MET A 87 11.66 -1.20 -25.76
CA MET A 87 10.23 -1.44 -25.69
C MET A 87 9.89 -2.78 -26.32
N LYS A 88 8.93 -3.48 -25.74
CA LYS A 88 8.43 -4.75 -26.25
C LYS A 88 6.92 -4.84 -26.04
N SER A 89 6.19 -5.30 -27.06
CA SER A 89 4.81 -5.73 -26.86
C SER A 89 4.80 -7.06 -26.12
N VAL A 90 3.95 -7.16 -25.10
CA VAL A 90 3.82 -8.32 -24.23
C VAL A 90 2.36 -8.73 -24.15
N PRO A 91 2.00 -9.96 -24.58
CA PRO A 91 0.63 -10.44 -24.51
C PRO A 91 0.25 -10.82 -23.08
N LEU A 92 -1.05 -10.70 -22.77
CA LEU A 92 -1.68 -11.34 -21.62
C LEU A 92 -1.79 -12.85 -21.87
N ASP A 93 -1.44 -13.64 -20.85
CA ASP A 93 -1.65 -15.09 -20.86
C ASP A 93 -3.14 -15.39 -21.19
N PRO A 94 -3.43 -16.25 -22.19
CA PRO A 94 -4.79 -16.61 -22.56
C PRO A 94 -5.66 -17.10 -21.40
N SER A 95 -5.07 -17.72 -20.37
CA SER A 95 -5.78 -18.20 -19.18
C SER A 95 -6.30 -17.07 -18.29
N CYS A 96 -5.79 -15.84 -18.47
CA CYS A 96 -6.19 -14.70 -17.66
C CYS A 96 -7.45 -14.04 -18.23
N ASN A 97 -8.46 -13.88 -17.39
CA ASN A 97 -9.68 -13.14 -17.71
C ASN A 97 -9.68 -11.75 -17.04
N LEU A 98 -8.97 -10.80 -17.66
CA LEU A 98 -8.97 -9.39 -17.21
C LEU A 98 -10.24 -8.63 -17.61
N GLU A 99 -11.06 -9.16 -18.53
CA GLU A 99 -12.26 -8.48 -19.04
C GLU A 99 -13.26 -8.16 -17.93
N ARG A 100 -13.29 -8.99 -16.88
CA ARG A 100 -14.16 -8.80 -15.71
C ARG A 100 -13.58 -7.86 -14.64
N VAL A 101 -12.33 -7.42 -14.78
CA VAL A 101 -11.60 -6.65 -13.76
C VAL A 101 -11.64 -5.15 -14.03
N ASP A 102 -11.77 -4.76 -15.30
CA ASP A 102 -11.52 -3.39 -15.70
C ASP A 102 -12.74 -2.68 -16.30
N SER A 103 -12.88 -1.41 -15.92
CA SER A 103 -13.73 -0.48 -16.66
C SER A 103 -13.06 -0.26 -18.02
N LYS A 104 -13.77 -0.58 -19.10
CA LYS A 104 -13.35 -0.44 -20.50
C LYS A 104 -12.61 0.87 -20.86
N TYR A 105 -12.75 1.91 -20.05
CA TYR A 105 -12.28 3.26 -20.36
C TYR A 105 -10.98 3.67 -19.67
N TYR A 106 -10.60 3.11 -18.52
CA TYR A 106 -9.36 3.51 -17.82
C TYR A 106 -8.88 2.41 -16.87
N PRO A 107 -7.89 1.58 -17.24
CA PRO A 107 -7.20 0.75 -16.26
C PRO A 107 -6.63 1.64 -15.17
N ALA A 108 -7.06 1.40 -13.93
CA ALA A 108 -6.41 2.00 -12.77
C ALA A 108 -4.91 1.66 -12.82
N LEU A 109 -4.08 2.69 -12.64
CA LEU A 109 -2.63 2.51 -12.59
C LEU A 109 -2.26 1.67 -11.37
N PRO A 110 -1.24 0.80 -11.46
CA PRO A 110 -0.79 0.03 -10.31
C PRO A 110 -0.32 0.96 -9.18
N HIS A 111 -0.55 0.52 -7.96
CA HIS A 111 -0.26 1.24 -6.72
C HIS A 111 1.22 1.14 -6.32
N LYS A 112 1.88 0.02 -6.64
CA LYS A 112 3.32 -0.21 -6.38
C LYS A 112 3.85 -1.35 -7.26
N THR A 113 5.18 -1.48 -7.32
CA THR A 113 5.85 -2.67 -7.83
C THR A 113 6.46 -3.50 -6.70
N ILE A 114 6.56 -4.81 -6.94
CA ILE A 114 7.24 -5.77 -6.06
C ILE A 114 8.12 -6.71 -6.91
N GLN A 115 9.25 -7.14 -6.35
CA GLN A 115 10.07 -8.19 -6.94
C GLN A 115 9.58 -9.55 -6.44
N LEU A 116 9.30 -10.47 -7.37
CA LEU A 116 8.75 -11.79 -7.04
C LEU A 116 9.83 -12.88 -7.00
N GLY A 117 10.95 -12.67 -7.68
CA GLY A 117 12.12 -13.56 -7.69
C GLY A 117 12.86 -13.46 -9.02
N GLY A 118 14.19 -13.46 -8.99
CA GLY A 118 14.99 -13.29 -10.22
C GLY A 118 14.59 -12.03 -11.00
N SER A 119 14.24 -12.22 -12.27
CA SER A 119 13.74 -11.20 -13.21
C SER A 119 12.21 -11.03 -13.22
N LEU A 120 11.49 -11.75 -12.35
CA LEU A 120 10.03 -11.66 -12.25
C LEU A 120 9.62 -10.44 -11.40
N LEU A 121 8.84 -9.56 -12.01
CA LEU A 121 8.26 -8.38 -11.36
C LEU A 121 6.74 -8.48 -11.29
N GLY A 122 6.18 -7.86 -10.26
CA GLY A 122 4.74 -7.70 -10.07
C GLY A 122 4.34 -6.22 -9.99
N TRP A 123 3.35 -5.81 -10.79
CA TRP A 123 2.66 -4.52 -10.70
C TRP A 123 1.36 -4.72 -9.93
N VAL A 124 1.30 -4.17 -8.72
CA VAL A 124 0.25 -4.43 -7.75
C VAL A 124 -0.84 -3.37 -7.87
N ASP A 125 -2.05 -3.80 -8.20
CA ASP A 125 -3.27 -3.07 -7.90
C ASP A 125 -3.90 -3.67 -6.63
N LEU A 126 -3.85 -2.94 -5.52
CA LEU A 126 -4.33 -3.44 -4.23
C LEU A 126 -5.85 -3.66 -4.16
N TRP A 127 -6.64 -3.14 -5.11
CA TRP A 127 -8.05 -3.48 -5.22
C TRP A 127 -8.27 -4.78 -6.00
N LYS A 128 -7.45 -5.01 -7.03
CA LYS A 128 -7.73 -6.02 -8.06
C LYS A 128 -6.83 -7.24 -7.96
N GLY A 129 -5.51 -7.04 -7.91
CA GLY A 129 -4.58 -8.10 -8.26
C GLY A 129 -3.16 -7.63 -8.54
N ILE A 130 -2.34 -8.55 -9.03
CA ILE A 130 -0.95 -8.34 -9.38
C ILE A 130 -0.75 -8.82 -10.81
N LEU A 131 -0.36 -7.90 -11.71
CA LEU A 131 0.16 -8.28 -13.02
C LEU A 131 1.61 -8.71 -12.84
N ILE A 132 1.96 -9.89 -13.31
CA ILE A 132 3.31 -10.44 -13.17
C ILE A 132 3.94 -10.69 -14.54
N CYS A 133 5.22 -10.39 -14.69
CA CYS A 133 5.95 -10.59 -15.94
C CYS A 133 7.43 -10.86 -15.66
N ASP A 134 7.98 -11.86 -16.34
CA ASP A 134 9.43 -12.04 -16.41
C ASP A 134 9.97 -11.09 -17.47
N VAL A 135 10.53 -9.97 -17.02
CA VAL A 135 10.86 -8.86 -17.92
C VAL A 135 12.13 -9.08 -18.72
N LEU A 136 12.93 -10.09 -18.39
CA LEU A 136 14.15 -10.46 -19.11
C LEU A 136 13.97 -11.71 -19.98
N ALA A 137 12.76 -12.26 -20.07
CA ALA A 137 12.48 -13.39 -20.94
C ALA A 137 12.55 -13.01 -22.43
N ASP A 138 12.99 -13.96 -23.26
CA ASP A 138 12.99 -13.82 -24.72
C ASP A 138 11.57 -13.67 -25.29
N HIS A 139 10.58 -14.26 -24.63
CA HIS A 139 9.17 -14.16 -24.98
C HIS A 139 8.37 -13.90 -23.69
N PRO A 140 8.36 -12.65 -23.18
CA PRO A 140 7.66 -12.33 -21.96
C PRO A 140 6.16 -12.49 -22.17
N VAL A 141 5.47 -12.87 -21.09
CA VAL A 141 4.00 -12.99 -21.04
C VAL A 141 3.55 -12.39 -19.72
N VAL A 142 2.49 -11.58 -19.75
CA VAL A 142 1.87 -11.06 -18.53
C VAL A 142 0.87 -12.09 -18.00
N ARG A 143 0.99 -12.45 -16.73
CA ARG A 143 -0.04 -13.22 -16.00
C ARG A 143 -0.70 -12.32 -14.96
N PHE A 144 -1.88 -12.71 -14.49
CA PHE A 144 -2.62 -11.97 -13.47
C PHE A 144 -2.90 -12.85 -12.25
N ILE A 145 -2.52 -12.37 -11.08
CA ILE A 145 -2.86 -12.95 -9.78
C ILE A 145 -3.96 -12.10 -9.16
N ARG A 146 -5.15 -12.66 -8.97
CA ARG A 146 -6.25 -11.96 -8.29
C ARG A 146 -6.00 -11.93 -6.79
N LEU A 147 -6.25 -10.77 -6.17
CA LEU A 147 -6.24 -10.66 -4.70
C LEU A 147 -7.57 -11.20 -4.12
N PRO A 148 -7.57 -11.68 -2.86
CA PRO A 148 -8.82 -11.98 -2.15
C PRO A 148 -9.84 -10.84 -2.22
N GLU A 149 -11.13 -11.21 -2.19
CA GLU A 149 -12.24 -10.23 -2.15
C GLU A 149 -12.15 -9.32 -0.93
N LEU A 150 -12.72 -8.11 -1.04
CA LEU A 150 -12.75 -7.16 0.06
C LEU A 150 -13.53 -7.72 1.25
N MET A 151 -12.99 -7.52 2.44
CA MET A 151 -13.74 -7.74 3.66
C MET A 151 -14.96 -6.80 3.69
N PRO A 152 -16.10 -7.24 4.26
CA PRO A 152 -17.37 -6.52 4.15
C PRO A 152 -17.37 -5.07 4.64
N GLY A 153 -16.55 -4.73 5.63
CA GLY A 153 -16.41 -3.39 6.18
C GLY A 153 -15.62 -2.44 5.28
N ASN A 154 -14.96 -2.96 4.23
CA ASN A 154 -13.98 -2.20 3.46
C ASN A 154 -14.50 -1.57 2.16
N TYR A 155 -15.77 -1.79 1.79
CA TYR A 155 -16.33 -1.25 0.55
C TYR A 155 -16.39 0.29 0.48
N CYS A 156 -16.27 0.98 1.63
CA CYS A 156 -16.35 2.44 1.70
C CYS A 156 -14.99 3.16 1.69
N HIS A 157 -13.86 2.47 1.53
CA HIS A 157 -12.54 3.13 1.54
C HIS A 157 -12.17 3.70 0.16
N ASP A 158 -11.69 4.96 0.16
CA ASP A 158 -11.21 5.63 -1.06
C ASP A 158 -9.81 5.16 -1.51
N SER A 159 -8.99 4.65 -0.58
CA SER A 159 -7.60 4.28 -0.83
C SER A 159 -7.29 2.89 -0.29
N PRO A 160 -6.81 1.95 -1.13
CA PRO A 160 -6.59 0.58 -0.69
C PRO A 160 -5.38 0.47 0.22
N HIS A 161 -4.40 1.35 0.08
CA HIS A 161 -3.22 1.38 0.94
C HIS A 161 -3.53 1.54 2.42
N MET A 162 -4.67 2.14 2.75
CA MET A 162 -5.10 2.32 4.14
C MET A 162 -5.43 0.99 4.82
N ILE A 163 -5.73 -0.04 4.02
CA ILE A 163 -6.25 -1.32 4.49
C ILE A 163 -5.53 -2.54 3.92
N ARG A 164 -4.77 -2.40 2.84
CA ARG A 164 -4.16 -3.52 2.11
C ARG A 164 -2.70 -3.26 1.77
N ASP A 165 -1.89 -4.32 1.82
CA ASP A 165 -0.53 -4.34 1.29
C ASP A 165 -0.16 -5.73 0.78
N VAL A 166 0.85 -5.77 -0.08
CA VAL A 166 1.42 -6.98 -0.66
C VAL A 166 2.94 -6.90 -0.57
N HIS A 167 3.54 -8.02 -0.18
CA HIS A 167 4.99 -8.23 -0.18
C HIS A 167 5.32 -9.64 -0.67
N CYS A 168 6.51 -9.83 -1.25
CA CYS A 168 6.98 -11.16 -1.64
C CYS A 168 8.37 -11.42 -1.04
N MET A 169 8.54 -12.58 -0.44
CA MET A 169 9.86 -13.10 -0.06
C MET A 169 9.94 -14.58 -0.41
N GLY A 170 11.05 -15.00 -1.01
CA GLY A 170 11.36 -16.42 -1.20
C GLY A 170 10.36 -17.14 -2.10
N GLY A 171 9.75 -16.43 -3.06
CA GLY A 171 8.71 -16.99 -3.94
C GLY A 171 7.34 -17.12 -3.28
N VAL A 172 7.16 -16.62 -2.06
CA VAL A 172 5.89 -16.56 -1.34
C VAL A 172 5.38 -15.12 -1.31
N ILE A 173 4.22 -14.89 -1.92
CA ILE A 173 3.50 -13.63 -1.86
C ILE A 173 2.67 -13.63 -0.58
N LYS A 174 2.83 -12.62 0.25
CA LYS A 174 1.96 -12.32 1.38
C LYS A 174 1.07 -11.13 1.06
N PHE A 175 -0.19 -11.24 1.42
CA PHE A 175 -1.21 -10.22 1.28
C PHE A 175 -1.82 -9.98 2.66
N ILE A 176 -1.96 -8.71 3.04
CA ILE A 176 -2.67 -8.32 4.26
C ILE A 176 -3.88 -7.48 3.92
N GLU A 177 -4.96 -7.70 4.66
CA GLU A 177 -6.10 -6.81 4.70
C GLU A 177 -6.51 -6.49 6.15
N MET A 178 -6.78 -5.22 6.41
CA MET A 178 -7.35 -4.70 7.65
C MET A 178 -8.79 -4.27 7.42
N GLU A 179 -9.67 -4.56 8.36
CA GLU A 179 -11.06 -4.09 8.36
C GLU A 179 -11.35 -3.29 9.62
N HIS A 180 -12.02 -2.15 9.45
CA HIS A 180 -12.53 -1.32 10.54
C HIS A 180 -13.99 -1.65 10.82
N PHE A 181 -14.29 -1.94 12.08
CA PHE A 181 -15.66 -2.14 12.54
C PHE A 181 -16.27 -0.80 12.94
N LEU A 182 -17.37 -0.47 12.26
CA LEU A 182 -18.10 0.78 12.39
C LEU A 182 -19.56 0.49 12.75
N ILE A 183 -20.07 1.04 13.86
CA ILE A 183 -21.49 0.95 14.24
C ILE A 183 -22.17 2.30 13.99
N PRO A 184 -23.35 2.36 13.34
CA PRO A 184 -24.13 3.61 13.25
C PRO A 184 -24.38 4.24 14.62
N THR A 185 -24.14 5.54 14.76
CA THR A 185 -24.36 6.26 16.04
C THR A 185 -25.84 6.64 16.23
N VAL A 186 -26.68 6.41 15.23
CA VAL A 186 -28.13 6.66 15.24
C VAL A 186 -28.82 5.37 14.82
N GLU A 187 -29.91 5.00 15.52
CA GLU A 187 -30.74 3.85 15.14
C GLU A 187 -31.34 4.08 13.74
N PRO A 188 -31.25 3.10 12.81
CA PRO A 188 -31.79 3.26 11.46
C PRO A 188 -33.28 3.59 11.50
N THR A 189 -33.70 4.65 10.81
CA THR A 189 -35.13 4.93 10.60
C THR A 189 -35.76 3.97 9.57
N GLN A 190 -34.94 3.18 8.87
CA GLN A 190 -35.37 2.14 7.95
C GLN A 190 -34.66 0.81 8.28
N GLU A 191 -35.40 -0.29 8.30
CA GLU A 191 -34.81 -1.62 8.40
C GLU A 191 -33.87 -1.85 7.20
N PRO A 192 -32.62 -2.31 7.42
CA PRO A 192 -31.71 -2.58 6.32
C PRO A 192 -32.31 -3.63 5.39
N THR A 193 -32.50 -3.26 4.12
CA THR A 193 -32.98 -4.14 3.06
C THR A 193 -32.12 -5.40 3.02
N GLN A 194 -32.80 -6.54 3.02
CA GLN A 194 -32.25 -7.90 3.07
C GLN A 194 -31.01 -8.07 2.19
N GLY A 195 -29.84 -8.09 2.82
CA GLY A 195 -28.59 -8.36 2.12
C GLY A 195 -27.40 -8.74 3.02
N ARG A 196 -27.56 -8.75 4.35
CA ARG A 196 -26.54 -9.36 5.22
C ARG A 196 -26.52 -10.85 4.92
N ARG A 197 -25.67 -11.29 3.98
CA ARG A 197 -25.16 -12.66 3.98
C ARG A 197 -24.72 -12.91 5.43
N ARG A 198 -25.36 -13.87 6.10
CA ARG A 198 -24.77 -14.45 7.31
C ARG A 198 -23.34 -14.80 6.92
N PRO A 199 -22.30 -14.38 7.66
CA PRO A 199 -20.96 -14.82 7.34
C PRO A 199 -21.02 -16.35 7.38
N GLY A 200 -20.97 -16.98 6.20
CA GLY A 200 -20.55 -18.37 6.14
C GLY A 200 -19.17 -18.45 6.80
N GLU A 201 -18.77 -19.62 7.25
CA GLU A 201 -17.41 -19.82 7.72
C GLU A 201 -16.42 -19.22 6.72
N GLU A 202 -15.61 -18.25 7.18
CA GLU A 202 -14.63 -17.62 6.31
C GLU A 202 -13.65 -18.69 5.84
N ALA A 203 -13.63 -18.99 4.54
CA ALA A 203 -12.77 -20.02 3.96
C ALA A 203 -11.30 -19.81 4.38
N ASN A 204 -10.57 -20.90 4.66
CA ASN A 204 -9.14 -20.86 4.97
C ASN A 204 -8.26 -20.97 3.72
N ILE A 205 -8.84 -21.42 2.62
CA ILE A 205 -8.17 -21.54 1.32
C ILE A 205 -9.09 -20.89 0.30
N LEU A 206 -8.54 -19.98 -0.50
CA LEU A 206 -9.24 -19.33 -1.62
C LEU A 206 -8.54 -19.71 -2.91
N TYR A 207 -9.25 -20.44 -3.73
CA TYR A 207 -8.77 -21.02 -4.97
C TYR A 207 -8.98 -19.99 -6.11
N ASP A 208 -8.06 -19.85 -7.07
CA ASP A 208 -8.10 -18.79 -8.10
C ASP A 208 -9.42 -18.74 -8.91
N TRP A 209 -10.00 -19.90 -9.22
CA TRP A 209 -11.31 -20.09 -9.86
C TRP A 209 -12.51 -19.68 -8.98
N ASP A 210 -12.34 -19.62 -7.65
CA ASP A 210 -13.39 -19.20 -6.70
C ASP A 210 -13.37 -17.68 -6.48
N LEU A 211 -12.30 -17.00 -6.89
CA LEU A 211 -12.17 -15.55 -6.71
C LEU A 211 -12.90 -14.81 -7.83
N GLU A 212 -14.03 -14.22 -7.48
CA GLU A 212 -14.82 -13.40 -8.40
C GLU A 212 -14.28 -11.94 -8.46
N PRO A 213 -14.58 -11.19 -9.54
CA PRO A 213 -14.35 -9.76 -9.56
C PRO A 213 -15.22 -9.05 -8.53
N PRO A 214 -14.75 -7.94 -7.95
CA PRO A 214 -15.58 -7.16 -7.04
C PRO A 214 -16.81 -6.62 -7.77
N CYS A 215 -17.99 -7.07 -7.40
CA CYS A 215 -19.26 -6.49 -7.83
C CYS A 215 -19.45 -5.16 -7.10
N LYS A 216 -19.39 -4.03 -7.82
CA LYS A 216 -19.72 -2.72 -7.25
C LYS A 216 -21.18 -2.65 -6.77
N GLU A 217 -22.06 -3.46 -7.37
CA GLU A 217 -23.48 -3.53 -7.02
C GLU A 217 -23.72 -4.14 -5.63
N ASP A 218 -22.76 -4.94 -5.12
CA ASP A 218 -22.85 -5.55 -3.79
C ASP A 218 -22.35 -4.62 -2.67
N ALA A 219 -21.77 -3.46 -3.02
CA ALA A 219 -21.38 -2.47 -2.02
C ALA A 219 -22.65 -1.86 -1.40
N PRO A 220 -22.90 -2.00 -0.09
CA PRO A 220 -24.01 -1.31 0.54
C PRO A 220 -23.87 0.19 0.27
N ASP A 221 -24.99 0.86 -0.02
CA ASP A 221 -25.04 2.32 -0.17
C ASP A 221 -24.23 2.94 0.98
N PRO A 222 -23.26 3.84 0.72
CA PRO A 222 -22.54 4.57 1.76
C PRO A 222 -23.51 5.52 2.47
N ASP A 223 -24.39 4.91 3.26
CA ASP A 223 -25.36 5.53 4.10
C ASP A 223 -24.60 6.50 5.01
N ILE A 224 -24.86 7.79 4.84
CA ILE A 224 -24.16 8.94 5.41
C ILE A 224 -24.52 9.08 6.90
N TRP A 225 -24.37 8.01 7.66
CA TRP A 225 -24.50 8.03 9.10
C TRP A 225 -23.15 8.36 9.71
N LEU A 226 -23.15 9.19 10.76
CA LEU A 226 -22.02 9.21 11.68
C LEU A 226 -21.85 7.78 12.22
N LYS A 227 -20.75 7.11 11.86
CA LYS A 227 -20.43 5.78 12.40
C LYS A 227 -19.39 5.90 13.50
N SER A 228 -19.64 5.22 14.62
CA SER A 228 -18.70 5.06 15.73
C SER A 228 -17.72 3.92 15.42
N PHE A 229 -16.42 4.17 15.60
CA PHE A 229 -15.39 3.14 15.45
C PHE A 229 -15.30 2.29 16.71
N VAL A 230 -15.56 0.99 16.56
CA VAL A 230 -15.59 0.04 17.69
C VAL A 230 -14.38 -0.89 17.73
N GLY A 231 -13.65 -1.03 16.63
CA GLY A 231 -12.48 -1.90 16.61
C GLY A 231 -11.99 -2.18 15.20
N TRP A 232 -11.02 -3.07 15.12
CA TRP A 232 -10.42 -3.45 13.85
C TRP A 232 -9.88 -4.87 13.91
N ARG A 233 -9.77 -5.51 12.75
CA ARG A 233 -9.12 -6.81 12.60
C ARG A 233 -8.22 -6.84 11.38
N THR A 234 -7.28 -7.76 11.38
CA THR A 234 -6.33 -7.98 10.29
C THR A 234 -6.30 -9.45 9.90
N VAL A 235 -6.11 -9.71 8.60
CA VAL A 235 -5.97 -11.06 8.04
C VAL A 235 -4.77 -11.08 7.12
N ILE A 236 -3.88 -12.07 7.29
CA ILE A 236 -2.80 -12.36 6.36
C ILE A 236 -3.14 -13.61 5.56
N TRP A 237 -2.95 -13.49 4.25
CA TRP A 237 -2.98 -14.57 3.30
C TRP A 237 -1.59 -14.76 2.69
N ASP A 238 -1.25 -15.98 2.33
CA ASP A 238 -0.08 -16.26 1.50
C ASP A 238 -0.40 -17.12 0.28
N ARG A 239 0.45 -17.03 -0.74
CA ARG A 239 0.44 -17.93 -1.89
C ARG A 239 1.84 -18.08 -2.45
N MET A 240 2.08 -19.23 -3.08
CA MET A 240 3.22 -19.34 -3.99
C MET A 240 2.98 -18.49 -5.23
N VAL A 241 4.04 -17.87 -5.77
CA VAL A 241 3.97 -17.06 -7.01
C VAL A 241 3.33 -17.83 -8.17
N TYR A 242 3.68 -19.10 -8.33
CA TYR A 242 3.11 -20.00 -9.35
C TYR A 242 2.01 -20.93 -8.80
N GLY A 243 1.58 -20.71 -7.55
CA GLY A 243 0.46 -21.44 -6.95
C GLY A 243 -0.87 -20.96 -7.52
N ASN A 244 -1.94 -21.71 -7.20
CA ASN A 244 -3.31 -21.46 -7.67
C ASN A 244 -4.30 -21.19 -6.53
N CYS A 245 -3.80 -20.92 -5.32
CA CYS A 245 -4.63 -20.60 -4.16
C CYS A 245 -3.93 -19.64 -3.21
N TRP A 246 -4.74 -18.91 -2.45
CA TRP A 246 -4.36 -18.18 -1.25
C TRP A 246 -4.70 -19.01 -0.01
N ASN A 247 -3.77 -19.12 0.92
CA ASN A 247 -3.98 -19.75 2.22
C ASN A 247 -4.05 -18.70 3.31
N LYS A 248 -5.04 -18.78 4.18
CA LYS A 248 -5.14 -17.92 5.36
C LYS A 248 -4.09 -18.35 6.37
N VAL A 249 -3.15 -17.46 6.68
CA VAL A 249 -2.03 -17.75 7.59
C VAL A 249 -2.42 -17.43 9.01
N CYS A 250 -2.89 -16.21 9.24
CA CYS A 250 -3.27 -15.73 10.56
C CYS A 250 -4.35 -14.65 10.47
N LYS A 251 -5.11 -14.54 11.55
CA LYS A 251 -6.14 -13.53 11.77
C LYS A 251 -6.04 -13.06 13.21
N ALA A 252 -6.10 -11.75 13.41
CA ALA A 252 -6.10 -11.15 14.73
C ALA A 252 -7.04 -9.95 14.77
N SER A 253 -7.92 -9.93 15.76
CA SER A 253 -8.71 -8.76 16.15
C SER A 253 -7.96 -7.97 17.23
N TYR A 254 -8.23 -6.67 17.33
CA TYR A 254 -7.54 -5.78 18.29
C TYR A 254 -7.60 -6.28 19.74
N ASP A 255 -8.69 -6.92 20.15
CA ASP A 255 -8.97 -7.45 21.48
C ASP A 255 -8.27 -8.79 21.77
N GLU A 256 -7.79 -9.47 20.74
CA GLU A 256 -7.01 -10.70 20.85
C GLU A 256 -5.49 -10.43 20.94
N ILE A 257 -5.07 -9.17 20.75
CA ILE A 257 -3.66 -8.80 20.69
C ILE A 257 -3.17 -8.36 22.07
N MET A 258 -2.10 -9.00 22.54
CA MET A 258 -1.48 -8.71 23.82
C MET A 258 -0.39 -7.64 23.69
N VAL A 259 -0.21 -6.85 24.74
CA VAL A 259 0.90 -5.90 24.89
C VAL A 259 1.82 -6.40 26.00
N PRO A 260 2.81 -7.25 25.70
CA PRO A 260 3.60 -7.93 26.72
C PRO A 260 4.63 -7.01 27.41
N ASP A 261 5.11 -5.98 26.71
CA ASP A 261 6.05 -5.00 27.26
C ASP A 261 5.31 -3.98 28.13
N PRO A 262 5.59 -3.88 29.44
CA PRO A 262 4.95 -2.92 30.32
C PRO A 262 5.14 -1.46 29.89
N SER A 263 6.26 -1.11 29.26
CA SER A 263 6.53 0.26 28.80
C SER A 263 5.64 0.64 27.61
N HIS A 264 5.35 -0.31 26.71
CA HIS A 264 4.38 -0.12 25.64
C HIS A 264 2.95 -0.01 26.19
N TYR A 265 2.61 -0.82 27.20
CA TYR A 265 1.30 -0.76 27.85
C TYR A 265 1.08 0.59 28.54
N GLU A 266 2.04 1.07 29.33
CA GLU A 266 2.00 2.38 29.99
C GLU A 266 1.82 3.52 28.97
N MET A 267 2.62 3.50 27.88
CA MET A 267 2.50 4.47 26.80
C MET A 267 1.10 4.46 26.15
N LEU A 268 0.51 3.29 25.90
CA LEU A 268 -0.84 3.20 25.32
C LEU A 268 -1.93 3.63 26.30
N SER A 269 -1.79 3.29 27.58
CA SER A 269 -2.72 3.70 28.63
C SER A 269 -2.76 5.21 28.80
N GLU A 270 -1.62 5.90 28.72
CA GLU A 270 -1.55 7.37 28.75
C GLU A 270 -2.23 8.06 27.55
N LEU A 271 -2.30 7.37 26.40
CA LEU A 271 -2.94 7.89 25.19
C LEU A 271 -4.45 7.60 25.14
N GLY A 272 -4.92 6.68 25.98
CA GLY A 272 -6.28 6.17 25.97
C GLY A 272 -7.28 6.96 26.81
N ASP A 273 -8.51 6.46 26.85
CA ASP A 273 -9.62 6.92 27.68
C ASP A 273 -9.64 6.32 29.10
N GLY A 274 -8.56 5.63 29.50
CA GLY A 274 -8.53 4.81 30.72
C GLY A 274 -8.95 3.35 30.51
N SER A 275 -9.18 2.91 29.27
CA SER A 275 -9.34 1.49 28.93
C SER A 275 -8.18 0.64 29.47
N ALA A 276 -8.50 -0.55 29.99
CA ALA A 276 -7.53 -1.50 30.54
C ALA A 276 -7.46 -2.79 29.73
N GLY A 277 -6.34 -3.52 29.85
CA GLY A 277 -6.12 -4.79 29.16
C GLY A 277 -6.01 -4.62 27.64
N ASN A 278 -6.55 -5.56 26.87
CA ASN A 278 -6.43 -5.56 25.40
C ASN A 278 -7.24 -4.43 24.73
N LEU A 279 -8.15 -3.79 25.47
CA LEU A 279 -8.93 -2.66 24.96
C LEU A 279 -8.09 -1.40 24.76
N VAL A 280 -6.86 -1.33 25.27
CA VAL A 280 -5.96 -0.19 25.03
C VAL A 280 -5.73 0.06 23.53
N LEU A 281 -5.72 -1.00 22.70
CA LEU A 281 -5.58 -0.89 21.25
C LEU A 281 -6.84 -0.41 20.54
N MET A 282 -8.00 -0.46 21.20
CA MET A 282 -9.26 0.09 20.67
C MET A 282 -9.19 1.62 20.54
N ASN A 283 -8.31 2.27 21.32
CA ASN A 283 -8.11 3.72 21.31
C ASN A 283 -7.29 4.21 20.11
N LEU A 284 -6.79 3.28 19.31
CA LEU A 284 -6.02 3.56 18.11
C LEU A 284 -6.89 3.36 16.87
N SER A 285 -7.01 4.40 16.06
CA SER A 285 -7.47 4.28 14.69
C SER A 285 -6.27 3.89 13.84
N THR A 286 -6.10 2.58 13.66
CA THR A 286 -4.98 2.00 12.92
C THR A 286 -5.24 2.02 11.43
N ASP A 287 -4.24 2.32 10.61
CA ASP A 287 -4.29 2.25 9.16
C ASP A 287 -2.93 1.85 8.55
N SER A 288 -2.93 1.75 7.22
CA SER A 288 -1.74 1.59 6.39
C SER A 288 -0.92 0.34 6.70
N PRO A 289 -1.54 -0.86 6.81
CA PRO A 289 -0.80 -2.06 7.18
C PRO A 289 0.31 -2.32 6.17
N THR A 290 1.53 -2.51 6.67
CA THR A 290 2.70 -2.72 5.85
C THR A 290 3.44 -3.97 6.30
N LEU A 291 3.58 -4.93 5.39
CA LEU A 291 4.23 -6.20 5.70
C LEU A 291 5.73 -6.00 5.94
N SER A 292 6.27 -6.69 6.95
CA SER A 292 7.71 -6.68 7.20
C SER A 292 8.47 -7.25 6.00
N ILE A 293 9.69 -6.75 5.79
CA ILE A 293 10.57 -7.29 4.75
C ILE A 293 10.92 -8.74 5.06
N GLY A 294 10.93 -9.15 6.34
CA GLY A 294 11.42 -10.42 6.87
C GLY A 294 10.51 -11.63 6.66
N GLY A 295 9.25 -11.44 6.29
CA GLY A 295 8.30 -12.54 6.05
C GLY A 295 7.81 -13.24 7.33
N ASP A 296 8.12 -12.70 8.50
CA ASP A 296 7.83 -13.20 9.85
C ASP A 296 6.39 -12.91 10.34
N ASN A 297 5.45 -12.66 9.43
CA ASN A 297 4.08 -12.23 9.70
C ASN A 297 3.99 -10.99 10.61
N VAL A 298 5.06 -10.19 10.66
CA VAL A 298 5.07 -8.89 11.36
C VAL A 298 4.50 -7.82 10.44
N VAL A 299 3.62 -6.99 10.98
CA VAL A 299 2.95 -5.91 10.28
C VAL A 299 3.25 -4.61 10.99
N HIS A 300 3.73 -3.63 10.25
CA HIS A 300 3.89 -2.27 10.73
C HIS A 300 2.65 -1.48 10.36
N MET A 301 2.14 -0.71 11.31
CA MET A 301 0.91 0.05 11.12
C MET A 301 1.07 1.44 11.71
N SER A 302 0.45 2.43 11.05
CA SER A 302 0.29 3.76 11.59
C SER A 302 -1.02 3.83 12.34
N SER A 303 -1.07 4.64 13.38
CA SER A 303 -2.26 4.79 14.20
C SER A 303 -2.41 6.21 14.66
N ILE A 304 -3.63 6.74 14.53
CA ILE A 304 -4.01 8.01 15.13
C ILE A 304 -4.70 7.71 16.45
N VAL A 305 -4.28 8.40 17.51
CA VAL A 305 -4.92 8.30 18.81
C VAL A 305 -6.29 8.98 18.75
N LYS A 306 -7.37 8.26 19.12
CA LYS A 306 -8.75 8.76 19.03
C LYS A 306 -8.95 10.09 19.77
N LEU A 307 -8.42 10.17 20.99
CA LEU A 307 -8.62 11.31 21.89
C LEU A 307 -7.61 12.45 21.68
N ASP A 308 -6.43 12.16 21.13
CA ASP A 308 -5.40 13.15 20.80
C ASP A 308 -4.94 12.99 19.35
N ARG A 309 -5.69 13.59 18.42
CA ARG A 309 -5.35 13.57 16.98
C ARG A 309 -4.03 14.26 16.64
N GLY A 310 -3.37 14.90 17.62
CA GLY A 310 -2.02 15.46 17.48
C GLY A 310 -0.92 14.42 17.62
N ARG A 311 -1.21 13.23 18.16
CA ARG A 311 -0.24 12.15 18.34
C ARG A 311 -0.51 11.02 17.36
N SER A 312 0.56 10.54 16.76
CA SER A 312 0.53 9.35 15.92
C SER A 312 1.48 8.30 16.48
N VAL A 313 1.08 7.04 16.35
CA VAL A 313 1.81 5.89 16.87
C VAL A 313 2.13 4.97 15.70
N MET A 314 3.37 4.51 15.64
CA MET A 314 3.77 3.40 14.78
C MET A 314 3.90 2.16 15.64
N MET A 315 3.24 1.08 15.23
CA MET A 315 3.31 -0.20 15.92
C MET A 315 3.78 -1.30 14.99
N ALA A 316 4.54 -2.25 15.52
CA ALA A 316 4.83 -3.52 14.87
C ALA A 316 4.08 -4.63 15.60
N LEU A 317 3.24 -5.37 14.88
CA LEU A 317 2.47 -6.49 15.41
C LEU A 317 2.94 -7.81 14.83
N ASN A 318 3.19 -8.79 15.69
CA ASN A 318 3.31 -10.17 15.26
C ASN A 318 1.91 -10.81 15.25
N LEU A 319 1.33 -11.01 14.07
CA LEU A 319 -0.04 -11.51 13.97
C LEU A 319 -0.18 -13.02 14.25
N GLN A 320 0.93 -13.78 14.19
CA GLN A 320 0.93 -15.19 14.56
C GLN A 320 0.90 -15.37 16.09
N ARG A 321 1.73 -14.60 16.80
CA ARG A 321 1.78 -14.58 18.26
C ARG A 321 0.68 -13.72 18.90
N LYS A 322 0.05 -12.85 18.09
CA LYS A 322 -0.92 -11.83 18.50
C LYS A 322 -0.33 -10.91 19.58
N THR A 323 0.84 -10.34 19.29
CA THR A 323 1.57 -9.48 20.23
C THR A 323 2.03 -8.18 19.59
N VAL A 324 2.06 -7.10 20.37
CA VAL A 324 2.81 -5.87 20.03
C VAL A 324 4.30 -6.11 20.27
N GLU A 325 5.12 -6.04 19.22
CA GLU A 325 6.57 -6.26 19.26
C GLU A 325 7.35 -4.95 19.40
N ALA A 326 6.84 -3.86 18.83
CA ALA A 326 7.44 -2.53 18.94
C ALA A 326 6.38 -1.44 18.89
N LEU A 327 6.62 -0.36 19.63
CA LEU A 327 5.76 0.82 19.65
C LEU A 327 6.62 2.08 19.66
N ALA A 328 6.30 3.04 18.80
CA ALA A 328 6.98 4.32 18.75
C ALA A 328 5.99 5.47 18.50
N LEU A 329 6.07 6.53 19.30
CA LEU A 329 5.40 7.79 19.01
C LEU A 329 6.09 8.48 17.83
N TYR A 330 5.35 9.20 17.01
CA TYR A 330 5.90 10.17 16.07
C TYR A 330 5.06 11.44 16.03
N GLY A 331 5.72 12.56 15.72
CA GLY A 331 5.13 13.89 15.81
C GLY A 331 3.96 14.11 14.83
N PRO A 332 3.17 15.17 15.02
CA PRO A 332 2.02 15.54 14.18
C PRO A 332 2.39 15.91 12.73
N GLU A 333 3.66 15.79 12.34
CA GLU A 333 4.13 16.22 11.04
C GLU A 333 3.56 15.34 9.93
N ARG A 334 2.60 15.97 9.23
CA ARG A 334 2.07 15.59 7.92
C ARG A 334 1.24 14.31 7.96
N LYS A 335 -0.09 14.49 7.91
CA LYS A 335 -1.04 13.46 7.45
C LYS A 335 -0.69 13.06 6.01
N THR A 336 0.36 12.28 5.82
CA THR A 336 0.60 11.61 4.55
C THR A 336 -0.10 10.26 4.62
N CYS A 337 -0.88 9.94 3.58
CA CYS A 337 -1.57 8.65 3.43
C CYS A 337 -0.57 7.47 3.40
N HIS A 338 0.72 7.75 3.21
CA HIS A 338 1.83 6.79 3.12
C HIS A 338 3.08 7.38 3.80
N PRO A 339 3.22 7.31 5.14
CA PRO A 339 4.36 7.94 5.80
C PRO A 339 5.67 7.14 5.60
N TYR A 340 5.58 5.87 5.22
CA TYR A 340 6.72 4.96 5.22
C TYR A 340 6.67 3.94 4.06
N ARG A 341 7.84 3.44 3.67
CA ARG A 341 8.01 2.33 2.74
C ARG A 341 9.04 1.35 3.32
N PRO A 342 8.79 0.04 3.32
CA PRO A 342 9.81 -0.94 3.71
C PRO A 342 11.04 -0.76 2.84
N CYS A 343 12.20 -0.58 3.47
CA CYS A 343 13.46 -0.52 2.74
C CYS A 343 14.61 -1.12 3.54
N THR A 344 15.60 -1.64 2.82
CA THR A 344 16.87 -2.07 3.43
C THR A 344 17.91 -0.95 3.48
N LEU A 345 17.55 0.29 3.14
CA LEU A 345 18.50 1.42 3.11
C LEU A 345 19.05 1.73 4.49
N SER A 346 18.26 1.51 5.55
CA SER A 346 18.67 1.70 6.94
C SER A 346 19.94 0.93 7.29
N LYS A 347 20.18 -0.24 6.70
CA LYS A 347 21.42 -1.04 6.89
C LYS A 347 22.69 -0.31 6.41
N TYR A 348 22.55 0.67 5.54
CA TYR A 348 23.66 1.44 4.96
C TYR A 348 23.74 2.86 5.52
N LEU A 349 22.74 3.28 6.29
CA LEU A 349 22.80 4.56 7.00
C LEU A 349 23.70 4.38 8.23
N LYS A 350 24.72 5.22 8.37
CA LYS A 350 25.45 5.36 9.63
C LYS A 350 24.53 6.07 10.62
N ILE A 351 23.68 5.30 11.29
CA ILE A 351 22.85 5.82 12.37
C ILE A 351 23.74 5.82 13.62
N SER A 352 24.01 6.99 14.19
CA SER A 352 24.69 7.07 15.48
C SER A 352 23.82 6.36 16.53
N PRO A 353 24.32 5.31 17.22
CA PRO A 353 23.57 4.69 18.31
C PRO A 353 23.48 5.72 19.45
N GLY A 354 22.36 6.46 19.49
CA GLY A 354 22.15 7.56 20.44
C GLY A 354 21.30 8.72 19.91
N SER A 355 20.97 8.78 18.61
CA SER A 355 20.06 9.83 18.10
C SER A 355 18.56 9.51 18.29
N PHE A 356 18.22 8.26 18.58
CA PHE A 356 16.93 7.92 19.20
C PHE A 356 17.13 7.93 20.71
N ARG A 357 17.33 9.12 21.29
CA ARG A 357 16.99 9.25 22.71
C ARG A 357 15.49 9.02 22.80
N ASP A 358 15.12 8.08 23.66
CA ASP A 358 13.75 7.87 24.12
C ASP A 358 13.02 9.21 24.10
N TRP A 359 12.09 9.38 23.16
CA TRP A 359 11.13 10.47 23.25
C TRP A 359 10.29 10.18 24.48
N LYS A 360 10.78 10.60 25.65
CA LYS A 360 9.96 10.64 26.84
C LYS A 360 8.78 11.52 26.51
N VAL A 361 7.59 11.09 26.90
CA VAL A 361 6.31 11.77 26.62
C VAL A 361 6.34 13.27 26.96
N ASN A 362 7.22 13.68 27.88
CA ASN A 362 7.41 15.06 28.33
C ASN A 362 8.39 15.91 27.49
N ASP A 363 9.18 15.33 26.58
CA ASP A 363 10.19 16.05 25.78
C ASP A 363 9.63 16.62 24.46
N LEU A 364 8.34 16.40 24.16
CA LEU A 364 7.67 17.02 23.01
C LEU A 364 7.46 18.53 23.30
N PRO A 365 8.08 19.45 22.53
CA PRO A 365 7.84 20.87 22.73
C PRO A 365 6.36 21.17 22.49
N ARG A 366 5.67 21.72 23.50
CA ARG A 366 4.37 22.37 23.30
C ARG A 366 4.53 23.33 22.13
N ALA A 367 3.81 23.06 21.05
CA ALA A 367 3.96 23.74 19.76
C ALA A 367 4.02 25.26 19.95
N ILE A 368 5.22 25.83 19.85
CA ILE A 368 5.40 27.27 19.67
C ILE A 368 5.08 27.51 18.19
N SER A 369 3.89 28.05 17.95
CA SER A 369 3.43 28.50 16.64
C SER A 369 4.34 29.63 16.13
N LYS A 370 5.41 29.27 15.42
CA LYS A 370 6.08 30.19 14.51
C LYS A 370 5.99 29.64 13.08
N PRO A 371 5.55 30.45 12.11
CA PRO A 371 5.33 29.98 10.75
C PRO A 371 6.67 29.68 10.08
N VAL A 372 6.92 28.40 9.82
CA VAL A 372 8.01 27.94 8.94
C VAL A 372 7.58 28.21 7.49
N PRO A 373 8.45 28.79 6.62
CA PRO A 373 8.11 29.03 5.22
C PRO A 373 7.72 27.73 4.53
N GLN A 374 6.57 27.71 3.85
CA GLN A 374 6.02 26.53 3.18
C GLN A 374 7.00 25.98 2.12
N PRO A 375 7.52 24.74 2.27
CA PRO A 375 8.15 24.06 1.16
C PRO A 375 7.07 23.53 0.20
N ILE A 376 7.39 23.51 -1.09
CA ILE A 376 6.53 23.14 -2.21
C ILE A 376 5.72 21.87 -1.88
N SER A 377 4.41 22.06 -1.74
CA SER A 377 3.44 21.03 -1.40
C SER A 377 3.33 19.99 -2.51
N MET A 378 3.80 18.75 -2.26
CA MET A 378 3.41 17.58 -3.04
C MET A 378 1.97 17.20 -2.65
N ARG A 379 0.96 17.79 -3.30
CA ARG A 379 -0.42 17.26 -3.20
C ARG A 379 -0.61 16.15 -4.23
N PRO A 380 -1.18 14.99 -3.85
CA PRO A 380 -1.79 14.10 -4.82
C PRO A 380 -2.91 14.84 -5.55
N TRP A 381 -2.90 14.79 -6.88
CA TRP A 381 -3.95 15.34 -7.72
C TRP A 381 -5.30 14.73 -7.33
N ARG A 382 -6.26 15.58 -6.94
CA ARG A 382 -7.67 15.23 -7.03
C ARG A 382 -8.01 15.19 -8.51
N THR A 383 -8.41 14.03 -9.03
CA THR A 383 -9.32 14.01 -10.17
C THR A 383 -10.62 14.64 -9.69
N ASP A 384 -10.80 15.92 -9.99
CA ASP A 384 -12.13 16.52 -9.99
C ASP A 384 -12.95 15.70 -10.99
N LEU A 385 -13.80 14.82 -10.46
CA LEU A 385 -14.97 14.34 -11.16
C LEU A 385 -15.80 15.60 -11.41
N GLY A 386 -15.58 16.19 -12.58
CA GLY A 386 -16.34 17.30 -13.10
C GLY A 386 -17.81 16.92 -13.07
N GLY A 387 -18.51 17.39 -12.04
CA GLY A 387 -19.93 17.63 -12.10
C GLY A 387 -20.15 18.68 -13.18
N SER A 388 -20.29 18.23 -14.43
CA SER A 388 -20.73 19.07 -15.53
C SER A 388 -22.19 19.42 -15.28
N ARG A 389 -22.41 20.41 -14.42
CA ARG A 389 -23.66 21.15 -14.30
C ARG A 389 -23.79 21.95 -15.60
N HIS A 390 -24.30 21.31 -16.65
CA HIS A 390 -24.87 22.02 -17.79
C HIS A 390 -26.15 22.73 -17.31
N GLN A 391 -25.98 23.87 -16.63
CA GLN A 391 -27.02 24.90 -16.61
C GLN A 391 -27.09 25.47 -18.02
N ARG A 392 -28.03 24.96 -18.81
CA ARG A 392 -28.54 25.64 -20.00
C ARG A 392 -29.06 27.00 -19.57
N ARG A 393 -28.24 28.05 -19.69
CA ARG A 393 -28.74 29.42 -19.81
C ARG A 393 -29.27 29.58 -21.23
N ALA A 394 -30.59 29.56 -21.35
CA ALA A 394 -31.27 30.22 -22.46
C ALA A 394 -30.99 31.72 -22.34
N ALA A 395 -30.44 32.32 -23.38
CA ALA A 395 -30.46 33.76 -23.61
C ALA A 395 -31.04 33.99 -25.01
N PRO A 396 -31.95 34.95 -25.17
CA PRO A 396 -32.79 35.06 -26.36
C PRO A 396 -32.14 35.95 -27.43
N TYR A 397 -32.23 35.52 -28.68
CA TYR A 397 -32.68 36.30 -29.84
C TYR A 397 -33.30 35.34 -30.86
#